data_AF-A0A3S1DV05-F1
#
_entry.id   AF-A0A3S1DV05-F1
#
_cell.length_a   1.000
_cell.length_b   1.000
_cell.length_c   1.000
_cell.angle_alpha   90.00
_cell.angle_beta   90.00
_cell.angle_gamma   90.00
#
_symmetry.space_group_name_H-M   'P 1'
#
loop_
_entity.id
_entity.type
_entity.pdbx_description
1 polymer ?
#
loop_
_entity_poly.entity_id
_entity_poly.type
_entity_poly.pdbx_seq_one_letter_code
_entity_poly.pdbx_strand_id
1 'polypeptide(L)'
;MNAMSFEELTLERIGLQAYAHYKSGEKANNKAIDHAKSAGLYLAEAKRRLFETKEMSWPQFLKTHCKDAFKQHRADQLIAIVEGRTTIEEVRSNTAERVRKSRAAKSVLRNTEKAIDQRLKFQPPPEPDERDAVLARIMAKLAKLSIEQLHDMERIILTHSTSRPRRHRNGSLMEACPRTAVLRGYFAEATVNPTKGPAWNTPQKPSTAPQVKSSRPR
;
A
#
# COMPACT_ATOMS: atom_id res chain seq x y z
N MET A 1 21.96 22.07 -16.30
CA MET A 1 22.76 21.17 -17.16
C MET A 1 21.82 20.70 -18.25
N ASN A 2 22.04 21.11 -19.51
CA ASN A 2 21.20 20.68 -20.62
C ASN A 2 21.43 19.18 -20.84
N ALA A 3 20.36 18.38 -20.78
CA ALA A 3 20.43 16.98 -21.17
C ALA A 3 20.62 16.93 -22.69
N MET A 4 21.79 16.49 -23.15
CA MET A 4 22.02 16.19 -24.56
C MET A 4 20.99 15.12 -24.98
N SER A 5 20.34 15.31 -26.13
CA SER A 5 19.39 14.34 -26.66
C SER A 5 20.12 13.04 -27.04
N PHE A 6 19.43 11.89 -26.97
CA PHE A 6 20.03 10.61 -27.34
C PHE A 6 20.37 10.50 -28.84
N GLU A 7 19.74 11.35 -29.66
CA GLU A 7 19.91 11.37 -31.13
C GLU A 7 21.26 11.95 -31.56
N GLU A 8 21.89 12.78 -30.73
CA GLU A 8 23.18 13.43 -31.02
C GLU A 8 24.40 12.61 -30.54
N LEU A 9 24.17 11.50 -29.81
CA LEU A 9 25.22 10.70 -29.21
C LEU A 9 25.62 9.54 -30.13
N THR A 10 26.92 9.37 -30.36
CA THR A 10 27.45 8.18 -31.05
C THR A 10 27.19 6.92 -30.23
N LEU A 11 27.03 5.77 -30.90
CA LEU A 11 26.76 4.49 -30.25
C LEU A 11 27.82 4.14 -29.18
N GLU A 12 29.09 4.42 -29.47
CA GLU A 12 30.20 4.24 -28.53
C GLU A 12 30.02 5.08 -27.26
N ARG A 13 29.61 6.34 -27.41
CA ARG A 13 29.41 7.26 -26.29
C ARG A 13 28.20 6.86 -25.44
N ILE A 14 27.14 6.35 -26.06
CA ILE A 14 26.00 5.76 -25.35
C ILE A 14 26.46 4.56 -24.52
N GLY A 15 27.27 3.66 -25.11
CA GLY A 15 27.84 2.52 -24.42
C GLY A 15 28.69 2.90 -23.21
N LEU A 16 29.58 3.88 -23.35
CA LEU A 16 30.40 4.41 -22.25
C LEU A 16 29.55 5.03 -21.14
N GLN A 17 28.53 5.82 -21.51
CA GLN A 17 27.64 6.44 -20.54
C GLN A 17 26.80 5.40 -19.78
N ALA A 18 26.27 4.39 -20.47
CA ALA A 18 25.55 3.27 -19.85
C ALA A 18 26.43 2.51 -18.86
N TYR A 19 27.67 2.20 -19.24
CA TYR A 19 28.63 1.54 -18.36
C TYR A 19 28.99 2.39 -17.13
N ALA A 20 29.18 3.70 -17.30
CA ALA A 20 29.44 4.62 -16.20
C ALA A 20 28.26 4.67 -15.21
N HIS A 21 27.02 4.72 -15.69
CA HIS A 21 25.82 4.65 -14.84
C HIS A 21 25.72 3.30 -14.12
N TYR A 22 26.01 2.19 -14.80
CA TYR A 22 26.05 0.86 -14.18
C TYR A 22 27.05 0.81 -13.02
N LYS A 23 28.30 1.25 -13.22
CA LYS A 23 29.33 1.29 -12.17
C LYS A 23 28.98 2.23 -11.02
N SER A 24 28.36 3.37 -11.31
CA SER A 24 27.82 4.27 -10.29
C SER A 24 26.73 3.58 -9.44
N GLY A 25 25.86 2.80 -10.10
CA GLY A 25 24.85 1.97 -9.43
C GLY A 25 25.45 0.91 -8.53
N GLU A 26 26.49 0.19 -8.97
CA GLU A 26 27.20 -0.80 -8.14
C GLU A 26 27.80 -0.15 -6.88
N LYS A 27 28.45 1.01 -7.03
CA LYS A 27 29.02 1.76 -5.90
C LYS A 27 27.94 2.20 -4.91
N ALA A 28 26.80 2.68 -5.40
CA ALA A 28 25.67 3.07 -4.56
C ALA A 28 25.10 1.86 -3.79
N ASN A 29 24.99 0.70 -4.46
CA ASN A 29 24.54 -0.54 -3.82
C ASN A 29 25.50 -1.01 -2.72
N ASN A 30 26.81 -0.95 -2.95
CA ASN A 30 27.81 -1.33 -1.94
C ASN A 30 27.72 -0.41 -0.72
N LYS A 31 27.62 0.91 -0.92
CA LYS A 31 27.40 1.86 0.19
C LYS A 31 26.12 1.57 0.95
N ALA A 32 25.03 1.22 0.26
CA ALA A 32 23.77 0.86 0.90
C ALA A 32 23.92 -0.41 1.76
N ILE A 33 24.71 -1.39 1.29
CA ILE A 33 25.07 -2.58 2.06
C ILE A 33 25.87 -2.22 3.30
N ASP A 34 26.89 -1.36 3.17
CA ASP A 34 27.71 -0.94 4.30
C ASP A 34 26.89 -0.21 5.36
N HIS A 35 26.02 0.72 4.96
CA HIS A 35 25.08 1.39 5.88
C HIS A 35 24.13 0.40 6.57
N ALA A 36 23.67 -0.63 5.86
CA ALA A 36 22.82 -1.66 6.45
C ALA A 36 23.58 -2.50 7.51
N LYS A 37 24.86 -2.83 7.25
CA LYS A 37 25.74 -3.51 8.22
C LYS A 37 26.00 -2.64 9.44
N SER A 38 26.36 -1.38 9.25
CA SER A 38 26.57 -0.44 10.36
C SER A 38 25.31 -0.28 11.21
N ALA A 39 24.14 -0.15 10.58
CA ALA A 39 22.87 -0.12 11.30
C ALA A 39 22.62 -1.42 12.11
N GLY A 40 22.92 -2.59 11.52
CA GLY A 40 22.82 -3.87 12.21
C GLY A 40 23.73 -3.96 13.44
N LEU A 41 24.97 -3.46 13.37
CA LEU A 41 25.91 -3.41 14.50
C LEU A 41 25.35 -2.57 15.65
N TYR A 42 24.86 -1.36 15.36
CA TYR A 42 24.26 -0.50 16.39
C TYR A 42 23.01 -1.12 17.02
N LEU A 43 22.15 -1.77 16.21
CA LEU A 43 20.95 -2.44 16.70
C LEU A 43 21.30 -3.66 17.58
N ALA A 44 22.33 -4.41 17.23
CA ALA A 44 22.80 -5.55 18.02
C ALA A 44 23.31 -5.09 19.39
N GLU A 45 24.14 -4.05 19.43
CA GLU A 45 24.65 -3.48 20.67
C GLU A 45 23.52 -2.89 21.53
N ALA A 46 22.57 -2.18 20.92
CA ALA A 46 21.39 -1.65 21.63
C ALA A 46 20.55 -2.79 22.26
N LYS A 47 20.33 -3.87 21.50
CA LYS A 47 19.58 -5.04 21.98
C LYS A 47 20.30 -5.76 23.12
N ARG A 48 21.64 -5.85 23.07
CA ARG A 48 22.48 -6.38 24.16
C ARG A 48 22.33 -5.56 25.44
N ARG A 49 22.51 -4.24 25.35
CA ARG A 49 22.38 -3.33 26.50
C ARG A 49 20.99 -3.36 27.11
N LEU A 50 19.95 -3.44 26.27
CA LEU A 50 18.57 -3.50 26.73
C LEU A 50 18.28 -4.80 27.51
N PHE A 51 18.90 -5.91 27.10
CA PHE A 51 18.78 -7.17 27.82
C PHE A 51 19.44 -7.12 29.20
N GLU A 52 20.54 -6.37 29.34
CA GLU A 52 21.26 -6.15 30.60
C GLU A 52 20.46 -5.25 31.56
N THR A 53 19.92 -4.13 31.08
CA THR A 53 19.20 -3.17 31.93
C THR A 53 17.74 -3.56 32.22
N LYS A 54 17.09 -4.29 31.30
CA LYS A 54 15.68 -4.71 31.37
C LYS A 54 14.67 -3.56 31.56
N GLU A 55 15.05 -2.33 31.22
CA GLU A 55 14.20 -1.14 31.41
C GLU A 55 12.96 -1.13 30.48
N MET A 56 13.09 -1.66 29.26
CA MET A 56 11.99 -1.69 28.29
C MET A 56 12.07 -2.91 27.37
N SER A 57 10.97 -3.21 26.68
CA SER A 57 10.93 -4.27 25.68
C SER A 57 11.58 -3.83 24.36
N TRP A 58 12.17 -4.79 23.63
CA TRP A 58 12.80 -4.51 22.32
C TRP A 58 11.88 -3.83 21.30
N PRO A 59 10.61 -4.24 21.12
CA PRO A 59 9.68 -3.54 20.22
C PRO A 59 9.40 -2.11 20.65
N GLN A 60 9.32 -1.86 21.97
CA GLN A 60 9.09 -0.54 22.52
C GLN A 60 10.30 0.38 22.31
N PHE A 61 11.52 -0.14 22.47
CA PHE A 61 12.75 0.58 22.13
C PHE A 61 12.75 1.04 20.67
N LEU A 62 12.44 0.13 19.73
CA LEU A 62 12.38 0.46 18.31
C LEU A 62 11.33 1.53 18.00
N LYS A 63 10.15 1.45 18.63
CA LYS A 63 9.09 2.44 18.45
C LYS A 63 9.53 3.83 18.94
N THR A 64 10.14 3.89 20.13
CA THR A 64 10.56 5.15 20.76
C THR A 64 11.74 5.81 20.04
N HIS A 65 12.78 5.04 19.71
CA HIS A 65 14.03 5.60 19.18
C HIS A 65 14.13 5.58 17.65
N CYS A 66 13.43 4.66 16.98
CA CYS A 66 13.49 4.53 15.52
C CYS A 66 12.25 5.08 14.80
N LYS A 67 11.32 5.74 15.49
CA LYS A 67 10.15 6.46 14.92
C LYS A 67 9.38 5.65 13.88
N ASP A 68 9.14 4.38 14.15
CA ASP A 68 8.47 3.42 13.24
C ASP A 68 9.14 3.21 11.87
N ALA A 69 10.35 3.77 11.64
CA ALA A 69 11.09 3.57 10.39
C ALA A 69 11.49 2.09 10.20
N PHE A 70 11.71 1.38 11.31
CA PHE A 70 12.06 -0.03 11.32
C PHE A 70 10.94 -0.87 11.94
N LYS A 71 10.45 -1.84 11.15
CA LYS A 71 9.67 -2.95 11.70
C LYS A 71 10.61 -3.91 12.44
N GLN A 72 10.11 -4.53 13.51
CA GLN A 72 10.88 -5.49 14.32
C GLN A 72 11.59 -6.54 13.46
N HIS A 73 10.88 -7.20 12.54
CA HIS A 73 11.47 -8.19 11.63
C HIS A 73 12.64 -7.62 10.80
N ARG A 74 12.58 -6.36 10.37
CA ARG A 74 13.68 -5.76 9.59
C ARG A 74 14.89 -5.50 10.48
N ALA A 75 14.68 -5.04 11.71
CA ALA A 75 15.76 -4.84 12.68
C ALA A 75 16.45 -6.18 13.01
N ASP A 76 15.67 -7.21 13.33
CA ASP A 76 16.21 -8.56 13.64
C ASP A 76 16.95 -9.17 12.44
N GLN A 77 16.48 -8.93 11.22
CA GLN A 77 17.18 -9.37 10.00
C GLN A 77 18.53 -8.66 9.81
N LEU A 78 18.64 -7.36 10.11
CA LEU A 78 19.92 -6.64 10.02
C LEU A 78 20.92 -7.14 11.06
N ILE A 79 20.44 -7.43 12.28
CA ILE A 79 21.23 -8.05 13.34
C ILE A 79 21.74 -9.42 12.87
N ALA A 80 20.86 -10.26 12.33
CA ALA A 80 21.23 -11.59 11.82
C ALA A 80 22.29 -11.55 10.70
N ILE A 81 22.25 -10.52 9.83
CA ILE A 81 23.26 -10.32 8.79
C ILE A 81 24.64 -10.01 9.40
N VAL A 82 24.67 -9.15 10.40
CA VAL A 82 25.93 -8.74 11.06
C VAL A 82 26.52 -9.87 11.89
N GLU A 83 25.68 -10.67 12.55
CA GLU A 83 26.11 -11.85 13.31
C GLU A 83 26.50 -13.04 12.41
N GLY A 84 26.36 -12.93 11.09
CA GLY A 84 26.67 -14.00 10.14
C GLY A 84 25.66 -15.14 10.13
N ARG A 85 24.52 -15.01 10.82
CA ARG A 85 23.43 -16.01 10.83
C ARG A 85 22.66 -16.06 9.51
N THR A 86 22.72 -15.01 8.70
CA THR A 86 22.05 -14.95 7.39
C THR A 86 22.87 -14.08 6.45
N THR A 87 23.00 -14.48 5.18
CA THR A 87 23.70 -13.66 4.18
C THR A 87 22.74 -12.68 3.48
N ILE A 88 23.27 -11.62 2.88
CA ILE A 88 22.45 -10.64 2.16
C ILE A 88 21.79 -11.28 0.94
N GLU A 89 22.52 -12.18 0.28
CA GLU A 89 22.11 -12.96 -0.88
C GLU A 89 20.94 -13.87 -0.52
N GLU A 90 21.01 -14.54 0.63
CA GLU A 90 19.91 -15.38 1.14
C GLU A 90 18.66 -14.55 1.42
N VAL A 91 18.82 -13.38 2.07
CA VAL A 91 17.69 -12.46 2.31
C VAL A 91 17.03 -12.02 0.99
N ARG A 92 17.84 -11.72 -0.03
CA ARG A 92 17.34 -11.33 -1.36
C ARG A 92 16.62 -12.49 -2.03
N SER A 93 17.19 -13.70 -1.98
CA SER A 93 16.58 -14.92 -2.53
C SER A 93 15.23 -15.21 -1.87
N ASN A 94 15.17 -15.26 -0.54
CA ASN A 94 13.95 -15.49 0.22
C ASN A 94 12.87 -14.44 -0.07
N THR A 95 13.28 -13.18 -0.22
CA THR A 95 12.35 -12.10 -0.60
C THR A 95 11.82 -12.29 -2.01
N ALA A 96 12.68 -12.62 -2.97
CA ALA A 96 12.30 -12.89 -4.35
C ALA A 96 11.33 -14.08 -4.45
N GLU A 97 11.60 -15.17 -3.73
CA GLU A 97 10.71 -16.33 -3.66
C GLU A 97 9.35 -15.98 -3.07
N ARG A 98 9.32 -15.25 -1.95
CA ARG A 98 8.05 -14.82 -1.33
C ARG A 98 7.24 -13.97 -2.28
N VAL A 99 7.88 -13.04 -2.99
CA VAL A 99 7.21 -12.21 -4.00
C VAL A 99 6.72 -13.05 -5.17
N ARG A 100 7.53 -14.02 -5.66
CA ARG A 100 7.14 -14.96 -6.72
C ARG A 100 5.91 -15.77 -6.32
N LYS A 101 5.92 -16.39 -5.14
CA LYS A 101 4.78 -17.15 -4.58
C LYS A 101 3.53 -16.28 -4.45
N SER A 102 3.68 -15.05 -3.94
CA SER A 102 2.57 -14.11 -3.83
C SER A 102 1.98 -13.71 -5.18
N ARG A 103 2.84 -13.48 -6.19
CA ARG A 103 2.40 -13.15 -7.55
C ARG A 103 1.68 -14.33 -8.20
N ALA A 104 2.20 -15.55 -8.05
CA ALA A 104 1.58 -16.76 -8.55
C ALA A 104 0.18 -16.99 -7.93
N ALA A 105 0.06 -16.82 -6.61
CA ALA A 105 -1.24 -16.92 -5.93
C ALA A 105 -2.24 -15.87 -6.44
N LYS A 106 -1.79 -14.62 -6.63
CA LYS A 106 -2.64 -13.54 -7.16
C LYS A 106 -3.05 -13.75 -8.62
N SER A 107 -2.19 -14.33 -9.46
CA SER A 107 -2.56 -14.62 -10.84
C SER A 107 -3.62 -15.72 -10.94
N VAL A 108 -3.56 -16.73 -10.07
CA VAL A 108 -4.59 -17.77 -10.00
C VAL A 108 -5.95 -17.15 -9.66
N LEU A 109 -6.00 -16.32 -8.61
CA LEU A 109 -7.24 -15.64 -8.19
C LEU A 109 -7.82 -14.75 -9.31
N ARG A 110 -6.98 -13.99 -10.02
CA ARG A 110 -7.43 -13.15 -11.14
C ARG A 110 -7.98 -13.97 -12.31
N ASN A 111 -7.42 -15.14 -12.57
CA ASN A 111 -7.90 -16.00 -13.64
C ASN A 111 -9.25 -16.64 -13.27
N THR A 112 -9.44 -17.04 -12.00
CA THR A 112 -10.73 -17.54 -11.53
C THR A 112 -11.81 -16.46 -11.51
N GLU A 113 -11.48 -15.24 -11.08
CA GLU A 113 -12.41 -14.11 -11.10
C GLU A 113 -12.87 -13.79 -12.53
N LYS A 114 -11.93 -13.75 -13.49
CA LYS A 114 -12.27 -13.54 -14.90
C LYS A 114 -13.14 -14.66 -15.48
N ALA A 115 -12.91 -15.91 -15.09
CA ALA A 115 -13.71 -17.04 -15.54
C ALA A 115 -15.14 -16.97 -14.97
N ILE A 116 -15.31 -16.57 -13.71
CA ILE A 116 -16.62 -16.35 -13.09
C ILE A 116 -17.32 -15.17 -13.78
N ASP A 117 -16.63 -14.05 -13.98
CA ASP A 117 -17.18 -12.87 -14.65
C ASP A 117 -17.60 -13.15 -16.10
N GLN A 118 -16.80 -13.94 -16.84
CA GLN A 118 -17.18 -14.38 -18.18
C GLN A 118 -18.41 -15.28 -18.14
N ARG A 119 -18.45 -16.25 -17.21
CA ARG A 119 -19.61 -17.14 -17.06
C ARG A 119 -20.89 -16.36 -16.71
N LEU A 120 -20.78 -15.31 -15.89
CA LEU A 120 -21.91 -14.44 -15.55
C LEU A 120 -22.36 -13.59 -16.75
N LYS A 121 -21.45 -13.17 -17.63
CA LYS A 121 -21.79 -12.39 -18.84
C LYS A 121 -22.45 -13.21 -19.94
N PHE A 122 -22.20 -14.52 -19.99
CA PHE A 122 -22.76 -15.43 -20.99
C PHE A 122 -24.00 -16.18 -20.51
N GLN A 123 -24.47 -15.97 -19.28
CA GLN A 123 -25.82 -16.39 -18.95
C GLN A 123 -26.79 -15.43 -19.64
N PRO A 124 -27.64 -15.93 -20.56
CA PRO A 124 -28.74 -15.10 -21.05
C PRO A 124 -29.53 -14.60 -19.85
N PRO A 125 -30.01 -13.34 -19.87
CA PRO A 125 -30.88 -12.85 -18.81
C PRO A 125 -32.00 -13.87 -18.60
N PRO A 126 -32.25 -14.33 -17.37
CA PRO A 126 -33.30 -15.32 -17.11
C PRO A 126 -34.61 -14.79 -17.69
N GLU A 127 -35.30 -15.64 -18.44
CA GLU A 127 -36.62 -15.31 -18.99
C GLU A 127 -37.55 -14.88 -17.85
N PRO A 128 -38.52 -13.99 -18.11
CA PRO A 128 -39.40 -13.46 -17.06
C PRO A 128 -39.99 -14.55 -16.16
N ASP A 129 -40.39 -15.69 -16.74
CA ASP A 129 -40.97 -16.82 -16.02
C ASP A 129 -39.95 -17.56 -15.13
N GLU A 130 -38.68 -17.57 -15.52
CA GLU A 130 -37.59 -18.13 -14.71
C GLU A 130 -37.23 -17.22 -13.52
N ARG A 131 -37.40 -15.91 -13.66
CA ARG A 131 -37.15 -14.96 -12.56
C ARG A 131 -38.12 -15.19 -11.43
N ASP A 132 -39.39 -15.39 -11.75
CA ASP A 132 -40.42 -15.67 -10.76
C ASP A 132 -40.20 -17.04 -10.11
N ALA A 133 -39.76 -18.05 -10.87
CA ALA A 133 -39.37 -19.34 -10.32
C ALA A 133 -38.15 -19.24 -9.38
N VAL A 134 -37.16 -18.41 -9.71
CA VAL A 134 -35.99 -18.15 -8.85
C VAL A 134 -36.40 -17.40 -7.59
N LEU A 135 -37.22 -16.35 -7.70
CA LEU A 135 -37.76 -15.61 -6.56
C LEU A 135 -38.59 -16.52 -5.67
N ALA A 136 -39.46 -17.36 -6.22
CA ALA A 136 -40.22 -18.36 -5.48
C ALA A 136 -39.30 -19.35 -4.75
N ARG A 137 -38.22 -19.81 -5.40
CA ARG A 137 -37.25 -20.72 -4.79
C ARG A 137 -36.43 -20.04 -3.67
N ILE A 138 -36.11 -18.75 -3.81
CA ILE A 138 -35.48 -17.95 -2.75
C ILE A 138 -36.45 -17.80 -1.58
N MET A 139 -37.69 -17.38 -1.84
CA MET A 139 -38.73 -17.20 -0.83
C MET A 139 -39.04 -18.51 -0.09
N ALA A 140 -39.08 -19.64 -0.80
CA ALA A 140 -39.28 -20.96 -0.20
C ALA A 140 -38.09 -21.40 0.68
N LYS A 141 -36.86 -21.00 0.35
CA LYS A 141 -35.69 -21.23 1.22
C LYS A 141 -35.74 -20.34 2.46
N LEU A 142 -36.11 -19.07 2.30
CA LEU A 142 -36.25 -18.13 3.41
C LEU A 142 -37.37 -18.54 4.37
N ALA A 143 -38.50 -19.03 3.85
CA ALA A 143 -39.61 -19.54 4.66
C ALA A 143 -39.27 -20.79 5.48
N LYS A 144 -38.22 -21.54 5.10
CA LYS A 144 -37.74 -22.71 5.84
C LYS A 144 -36.76 -22.36 6.97
N LEU A 145 -36.23 -21.14 6.97
CA LEU A 145 -35.33 -20.68 8.03
C LEU A 145 -36.15 -20.20 9.23
N SER A 146 -35.70 -20.55 10.44
CA SER A 146 -36.29 -19.98 11.64
C SER A 146 -35.93 -18.50 11.76
N ILE A 147 -36.74 -17.75 12.49
CA ILE A 147 -36.48 -16.34 12.77
C ILE A 147 -35.08 -16.17 13.40
N GLU A 148 -34.68 -17.06 14.31
CA GLU A 148 -33.36 -17.03 14.94
C GLU A 148 -32.21 -17.20 13.92
N GLN A 149 -32.36 -18.11 12.95
CA GLN A 149 -31.36 -18.31 11.89
C GLN A 149 -31.25 -17.08 10.98
N LEU A 150 -32.36 -16.39 10.71
CA LEU A 150 -32.35 -15.15 9.93
C LEU A 150 -31.62 -14.01 10.67
N HIS A 151 -31.83 -13.87 11.98
CA HIS A 151 -31.12 -12.90 12.80
C HIS A 151 -29.62 -13.17 12.90
N ASP A 152 -29.21 -14.44 12.95
CA ASP A 152 -27.79 -14.81 12.93
C ASP A 152 -27.14 -14.50 11.58
N MET A 153 -27.83 -14.73 10.47
CA MET A 153 -27.34 -14.31 9.14
C MET A 153 -27.19 -12.79 9.04
N GLU A 154 -28.14 -12.02 9.56
CA GLU A 154 -28.06 -10.56 9.59
C GLU A 154 -26.84 -10.08 10.39
N ARG A 155 -26.59 -10.71 11.55
CA ARG A 155 -25.41 -10.42 12.39
C ARG A 155 -24.09 -10.73 11.67
N ILE A 156 -24.04 -11.81 10.89
CA ILE A 156 -22.86 -12.18 10.07
C ILE A 156 -22.65 -11.15 8.94
N ILE A 157 -23.71 -10.72 8.25
CA ILE A 157 -23.60 -9.73 7.16
C ILE A 157 -23.16 -8.35 7.70
N LEU A 158 -23.68 -7.92 8.84
CA LEU A 158 -23.29 -6.68 9.51
C LEU A 158 -21.82 -6.69 9.97
N THR A 159 -21.33 -7.82 10.47
CA THR A 159 -19.92 -7.97 10.88
C THR A 159 -18.95 -8.04 9.69
N HIS A 160 -19.38 -8.57 8.54
CA HIS A 160 -18.52 -8.66 7.34
C HIS A 160 -18.56 -7.39 6.46
N SER A 161 -19.65 -6.63 6.48
CA SER A 161 -19.78 -5.37 5.70
C SER A 161 -19.04 -4.18 6.34
N THR A 162 -18.78 -4.23 7.64
CA THR A 162 -18.09 -3.14 8.39
C THR A 162 -16.58 -3.34 8.53
N SER A 163 -16.03 -4.49 8.14
CA SER A 163 -14.66 -4.91 8.52
C SER A 163 -13.58 -4.73 7.43
N ARG A 164 -13.79 -3.79 6.49
CA ARG A 164 -12.65 -3.18 5.79
C ARG A 164 -12.65 -1.67 5.97
N PRO A 165 -12.06 -1.15 7.06
CA PRO A 165 -11.60 0.23 7.05
C PRO A 165 -10.74 0.40 5.79
N ARG A 166 -11.20 1.25 4.86
CA ARG A 166 -10.39 1.71 3.73
C ARG A 166 -9.20 2.44 4.34
N ARG A 167 -8.11 1.73 4.61
CA ARG A 167 -6.83 2.36 4.94
C ARG A 167 -6.41 3.12 3.70
N HIS A 168 -6.36 4.44 3.78
CA HIS A 168 -5.59 5.23 2.84
C HIS A 168 -4.14 4.75 2.88
N ARG A 169 -3.45 4.87 1.75
CA ARG A 169 -2.03 4.49 1.58
C ARG A 169 -1.07 5.19 2.56
N ASN A 170 -1.58 6.17 3.32
CA ASN A 170 -0.82 7.09 4.15
C ASN A 170 -0.94 6.79 5.66
N GLY A 171 -1.60 5.69 6.07
CA GLY A 171 -1.57 5.22 7.46
C GLY A 171 -2.40 6.02 8.47
N SER A 172 -3.09 7.08 8.06
CA SER A 172 -4.05 7.81 8.92
C SER A 172 -5.31 6.98 9.12
N LEU A 173 -5.66 6.72 10.39
CA LEU A 173 -6.92 6.13 10.81
C LEU A 173 -7.99 7.22 10.68
N MET A 174 -8.98 7.01 9.81
CA MET A 174 -10.13 7.90 9.77
C MET A 174 -10.96 7.63 11.02
N GLU A 175 -11.11 8.63 11.90
CA GLU A 175 -12.18 8.61 12.89
C GLU A 175 -13.49 8.44 12.13
N ALA A 176 -14.30 7.46 12.54
CA ALA A 176 -15.57 7.18 11.91
C ALA A 176 -16.44 8.44 11.99
N CYS A 177 -16.64 9.14 10.87
CA CYS A 177 -17.61 10.21 10.81
C CYS A 177 -18.98 9.61 11.18
N PRO A 178 -19.67 10.12 12.22
CA PRO A 178 -21.02 9.68 12.51
C PRO A 178 -21.88 9.93 11.27
N ARG A 179 -22.61 8.88 10.85
CA ARG A 179 -23.41 8.80 9.62
C ARG A 179 -24.48 9.91 9.49
N THR A 180 -24.71 10.69 10.52
CA THR A 180 -25.74 11.74 10.60
C THR A 180 -25.33 13.08 9.96
N ALA A 181 -24.06 13.30 9.60
CA ALA A 181 -23.61 14.61 9.11
C ALA A 181 -23.59 14.78 7.57
N VAL A 182 -23.75 13.72 6.78
CA VAL A 182 -23.43 13.78 5.33
C VAL A 182 -24.60 14.27 4.46
N LEU A 183 -25.84 14.32 4.97
CA LEU A 183 -27.03 14.69 4.18
C LEU A 183 -27.63 16.06 4.49
N ARG A 184 -26.95 16.94 5.24
CA ARG A 184 -27.48 18.30 5.51
C ARG A 184 -27.04 19.39 4.53
N GLY A 185 -26.19 19.09 3.54
CA GLY A 185 -25.60 20.11 2.65
C GLY A 185 -25.94 20.03 1.17
N TYR A 186 -26.49 18.91 0.67
CA TYR A 186 -26.55 18.65 -0.78
C TYR A 186 -27.89 18.96 -1.46
N PHE A 187 -28.89 19.48 -0.73
CA PHE A 187 -30.22 19.82 -1.29
C PHE A 187 -30.75 21.20 -0.86
N ALA A 188 -29.86 22.16 -0.58
CA ALA A 188 -30.28 23.55 -0.53
C ALA A 188 -30.26 24.13 -1.96
N GLU A 189 -31.40 24.06 -2.65
CA GLU A 189 -31.63 24.55 -4.02
C GLU A 189 -31.34 26.06 -4.22
N ALA A 190 -31.01 26.79 -3.15
CA ALA A 190 -30.78 28.24 -3.18
C ALA A 190 -29.35 28.68 -3.58
N THR A 191 -28.41 27.78 -3.88
CA THR A 191 -27.02 28.17 -4.22
C THR A 191 -26.53 27.75 -5.61
N VAL A 192 -27.35 27.04 -6.38
CA VAL A 192 -27.01 26.71 -7.77
C VAL A 192 -27.34 27.91 -8.65
N ASN A 193 -26.37 28.80 -8.83
CA ASN A 193 -26.46 29.91 -9.76
C ASN A 193 -26.23 29.38 -11.19
N PRO A 194 -27.27 29.27 -12.04
CA PRO A 194 -27.19 28.56 -13.33
C PRO A 194 -26.31 29.28 -14.36
N THR A 195 -25.86 30.51 -14.09
CA THR A 195 -25.09 31.33 -15.02
C THR A 195 -23.58 31.07 -14.97
N LYS A 196 -23.09 30.28 -14.02
CA LYS A 196 -21.65 29.97 -13.92
C LYS A 196 -21.36 28.62 -14.58
N GLY A 197 -20.90 28.68 -15.83
CA GLY A 197 -20.41 27.53 -16.58
C GLY A 197 -19.21 26.80 -15.93
N PRO A 198 -18.77 25.67 -16.51
CA PRO A 198 -17.84 24.72 -15.91
C PRO A 198 -16.38 25.23 -15.93
N ALA A 199 -16.06 26.20 -15.08
CA ALA A 199 -14.69 26.72 -14.92
C ALA A 199 -13.96 26.22 -13.65
N TRP A 200 -14.57 25.29 -12.90
CA TRP A 200 -14.15 24.97 -11.52
C TRP A 200 -13.08 23.89 -11.35
N ASN A 201 -12.34 23.51 -12.39
CA ASN A 201 -11.29 22.47 -12.28
C ASN A 201 -9.95 22.85 -12.89
N THR A 202 -9.54 24.12 -12.77
CA THR A 202 -8.13 24.48 -13.02
C THR A 202 -7.40 24.56 -11.68
N PRO A 203 -6.51 23.61 -11.33
CA PRO A 203 -5.70 23.73 -10.13
C PRO A 203 -4.83 24.98 -10.24
N GLN A 204 -5.08 25.97 -9.37
CA GLN A 204 -4.20 27.13 -9.24
C GLN A 204 -2.81 26.63 -8.82
N LYS A 205 -1.81 26.81 -9.69
CA LYS A 205 -0.42 26.54 -9.34
C LYS A 205 -0.04 27.42 -8.14
N PRO A 206 0.56 26.88 -7.08
CA PRO A 206 1.06 27.70 -5.99
C PRO A 206 2.12 28.67 -6.54
N SER A 207 1.89 29.96 -6.29
CA SER A 207 2.82 31.04 -6.58
C SER A 207 4.18 30.71 -5.96
N THR A 208 5.20 30.64 -6.81
CA THR A 208 6.58 30.37 -6.43
C THR A 208 7.07 31.50 -5.51
N ALA A 209 7.25 31.20 -4.22
CA ALA A 209 7.82 32.15 -3.27
C ALA A 209 9.25 32.55 -3.69
N PRO A 210 9.64 33.83 -3.55
CA PRO A 210 10.97 34.30 -3.89
C PRO A 210 12.02 33.67 -2.95
N GLN A 211 13.09 33.13 -3.54
CA GLN A 211 14.21 32.57 -2.80
C GLN A 211 14.95 33.67 -2.03
N VAL A 212 14.97 33.53 -0.70
CA VAL A 212 15.83 34.28 0.20
C VAL A 212 17.28 33.83 -0.02
N LYS A 213 18.10 34.71 -0.59
CA LYS A 213 19.55 34.52 -0.72
C LYS A 213 20.18 34.60 0.69
N SER A 214 20.62 33.47 1.22
CA SER A 214 21.41 33.46 2.46
C SER A 214 22.86 33.84 2.17
N SER A 215 23.23 35.05 2.57
CA SER A 215 24.61 35.53 2.62
C SER A 215 25.39 34.72 3.67
N ARG A 216 26.44 34.00 3.27
CA ARG A 216 27.42 33.43 4.22
C ARG A 216 28.50 34.49 4.53
N PRO A 217 28.84 34.73 5.80
CA PRO A 217 30.03 35.51 6.15
C PRO A 217 31.30 34.68 5.95
N ARG A 218 32.39 35.37 5.61
CA ARG A 218 33.75 34.83 5.41
C ARG A 218 34.41 34.48 6.74
#